data_AF-A0A925WSJ0-F1
#
_entry.id   AF-A0A925WSJ0-F1
#
_cell.length_a   1.000
_cell.length_b   1.000
_cell.length_c   1.000
_cell.angle_alpha   90.00
_cell.angle_beta   90.00
_cell.angle_gamma   90.00
#
_symmetry.space_group_name_H-M   'P 1'
#
loop_
_entity.id
_entity.type
_entity.pdbx_description
1 polymer ?
#
loop_
_entity_poly.entity_id
_entity_poly.type
_entity_poly.pdbx_seq_one_letter_code
_entity_poly.pdbx_strand_id
1 'polypeptide(L)' 'MPNNKLAKQNREELSVLDAAALRAQLQEANKTLWTDTFALGKRNLENTSRLATTRKRIARIQTYLRQLELKETK' A
#
# COMPACT_ATOMS: atom_id res chain seq x y z
N MET A 1 2.02 9.75 -18.27
CA MET A 1 2.14 8.28 -18.28
C MET A 1 2.18 7.76 -16.85
N PRO A 2 1.31 6.82 -16.42
CA PRO A 2 1.44 6.23 -15.10
C PRO A 2 2.76 5.44 -15.03
N ASN A 3 3.57 5.75 -14.02
CA ASN A 3 4.94 5.28 -13.88
C ASN A 3 4.96 3.76 -13.55
N ASN A 4 4.91 2.92 -14.59
CA ASN A 4 4.74 1.46 -14.51
C ASN A 4 5.91 0.77 -13.76
N LYS A 5 7.06 1.44 -13.70
CA LYS A 5 8.27 0.97 -13.01
C LYS A 5 8.07 0.88 -11.49
N LEU A 6 7.44 1.90 -10.89
CA LEU A 6 7.10 1.93 -9.46
C LEU A 6 6.09 0.84 -9.10
N ALA A 7 5.12 0.57 -9.98
CA ALA A 7 4.14 -0.49 -9.76
C ALA A 7 4.76 -1.90 -9.80
N LYS A 8 5.77 -2.10 -10.65
CA LYS A 8 6.54 -3.34 -10.75
C LYS A 8 7.43 -3.56 -9.51
N GLN A 9 8.17 -2.53 -9.09
CA GLN A 9 9.00 -2.56 -7.88
C GLN A 9 8.17 -2.87 -6.63
N ASN A 10 7.03 -2.20 -6.45
CA ASN A 10 6.12 -2.50 -5.34
C ASN A 10 5.61 -3.95 -5.36
N ARG A 11 5.42 -4.58 -6.52
CA ARG A 11 5.00 -5.99 -6.58
C ARG A 11 6.13 -6.94 -6.20
N GLU A 12 7.33 -6.68 -6.70
CA GLU A 12 8.52 -7.47 -6.40
C GLU A 12 8.82 -7.42 -4.89
N GLU A 13 8.81 -6.23 -4.30
CA GLU A 13 8.97 -6.02 -2.86
C GLU A 13 7.92 -6.76 -2.04
N LEU A 14 6.64 -6.71 -2.43
CA LEU A 14 5.55 -7.37 -1.69
C LEU A 14 5.56 -8.89 -1.85
N SER A 15 6.13 -9.43 -2.93
CA SER A 15 6.15 -10.87 -3.20
C SER A 15 7.14 -11.66 -2.34
N VAL A 16 8.15 -10.98 -1.80
CA VAL A 16 9.23 -11.59 -0.98
C VAL A 16 8.92 -11.50 0.52
N LEU A 17 7.92 -10.70 0.91
CA LEU A 17 7.60 -10.47 2.31
C LEU A 17 6.68 -11.55 2.90
N ASP A 18 6.97 -11.91 4.14
CA ASP A 18 6.13 -12.77 4.95
C ASP A 18 4.85 -12.05 5.43
N ALA A 19 3.82 -12.80 5.82
CA ALA A 19 2.53 -12.29 6.27
C ALA A 19 2.65 -11.27 7.41
N ALA A 20 3.57 -11.48 8.36
CA ALA A 20 3.84 -10.54 9.45
C ALA A 20 4.38 -9.19 8.92
N ALA A 21 5.32 -9.25 7.97
CA ALA A 21 5.90 -8.05 7.37
C ALA A 21 4.90 -7.30 6.48
N LEU A 22 4.05 -8.02 5.76
CA LEU A 22 2.94 -7.43 4.99
C LEU A 22 1.93 -6.71 5.90
N ARG A 23 1.60 -7.27 7.07
CA ARG A 23 0.74 -6.61 8.06
C ARG A 23 1.38 -5.34 8.63
N ALA A 24 2.69 -5.36 8.91
CA ALA A 24 3.41 -4.18 9.36
C ALA A 24 3.39 -3.07 8.29
N GLN A 25 3.65 -3.40 7.02
CA GLN A 25 3.55 -2.42 5.93
C GLN A 25 2.13 -1.90 5.72
N LEU A 26 1.10 -2.72 5.95
CA LEU A 26 -0.29 -2.29 5.88
C LEU A 26 -0.60 -1.24 6.94
N GLN A 27 -0.13 -1.42 8.17
CA GLN A 27 -0.30 -0.43 9.24
C GLN A 27 0.38 0.89 8.90
N GLU A 28 1.61 0.85 8.41
CA GLU A 28 2.35 2.06 8.03
C GLU A 28 1.70 2.79 6.85
N ALA A 29 1.22 2.05 5.85
CA ALA A 29 0.51 2.62 4.71
C ALA A 29 -0.82 3.27 5.12
N ASN A 30 -1.54 2.69 6.08
CA ASN A 30 -2.76 3.27 6.64
C ASN A 30 -2.48 4.55 7.44
N LYS A 31 -1.43 4.54 8.26
CA LYS A 31 -0.99 5.75 8.99
C LYS A 31 -0.63 6.87 8.02
N THR A 32 0.13 6.55 6.98
CA THR A 32 0.47 7.49 5.91
C THR A 32 -0.79 8.05 5.25
N LEU A 33 -1.74 7.18 4.88
CA LEU A 33 -3.00 7.61 4.26
C LEU A 33 -3.76 8.57 5.18
N TRP A 34 -3.85 8.28 6.49
CA TRP A 34 -4.51 9.15 7.46
C TRP A 34 -3.83 10.52 7.58
N THR A 35 -2.50 10.56 7.61
CA THR A 35 -1.76 11.83 7.66
C THR A 35 -1.97 12.65 6.39
N ASP A 36 -1.96 12.01 5.21
CA ASP A 36 -2.18 12.66 3.92
C ASP A 36 -3.63 13.17 3.81
N THR A 37 -4.63 12.43 4.30
CA THR A 37 -6.03 12.90 4.29
C THR A 37 -6.26 14.05 5.27
N PHE A 38 -5.60 14.03 6.43
CA PHE A 38 -5.65 15.14 7.38
C PHE A 38 -5.01 16.41 6.80
N ALA A 39 -3.84 16.28 6.16
CA ALA A 39 -3.20 17.38 5.46
C ALA A 39 -4.04 17.93 4.30
N LEU A 40 -4.72 17.04 3.55
CA LEU A 40 -5.66 17.43 2.49
C LEU A 40 -6.82 18.26 3.06
N GLY A 41 -7.40 17.83 4.19
CA GLY A 41 -8.46 18.57 4.86
C GLY A 41 -8.04 19.98 5.28
N LYS A 42 -6.76 20.15 5.67
CA LYS A 42 -6.14 21.44 5.96
C LYS A 42 -5.73 22.25 4.72
N ARG A 43 -5.97 21.74 3.51
CA ARG A 43 -5.47 22.30 2.25
C ARG A 43 -3.94 22.48 2.22
N ASN A 44 -3.22 21.68 2.99
CA ASN A 44 -1.77 21.74 3.14
C ASN A 44 -1.07 20.53 2.49
N LEU A 45 -1.79 19.78 1.64
CA LEU A 45 -1.20 18.66 0.90
C LEU A 45 -0.79 19.13 -0.50
N GLU A 46 0.51 19.27 -0.70
CA GLU A 46 1.07 19.73 -1.99
C GLU A 46 0.85 18.70 -3.12
N ASN A 47 0.91 17.41 -2.82
CA ASN A 47 0.81 16.35 -3.81
C ASN A 47 -0.34 15.38 -3.52
N THR A 48 -1.51 15.70 -4.07
CA THR A 48 -2.74 14.90 -3.94
C THR A 48 -2.65 13.53 -4.63
N SER A 49 -1.75 13.35 -5.61
CA SER A 49 -1.54 12.06 -6.29
C SER A 49 -0.98 10.97 -5.36
N ARG A 50 -0.34 11.38 -4.25
CA ARG A 50 0.11 10.46 -3.18
C ARG A 50 -1.03 9.66 -2.60
N LEU A 51 -2.20 10.27 -2.39
CA LEU A 51 -3.38 9.58 -1.85
C LEU A 51 -3.81 8.40 -2.72
N ALA A 52 -3.85 8.59 -4.04
CA ALA A 52 -4.21 7.54 -4.98
C ALA A 52 -3.14 6.43 -5.00
N THR A 53 -1.87 6.80 -4.85
CA THR A 53 -0.74 5.86 -4.81
C THR A 53 -0.77 5.01 -3.53
N THR A 54 -0.95 5.64 -2.37
CA THR A 54 -1.06 4.98 -1.06
C THR A 54 -2.26 4.04 -1.02
N ARG A 55 -3.44 4.46 -1.53
CA ARG A 55 -4.62 3.58 -1.64
C ARG A 55 -4.36 2.34 -2.51
N LYS A 56 -3.72 2.51 -3.66
CA LYS A 56 -3.32 1.39 -4.53
C LYS A 56 -2.31 0.47 -3.86
N ARG A 57 -1.39 1.00 -3.04
CA ARG A 57 -0.44 0.20 -2.26
C ARG A 57 -1.17 -0.65 -1.21
N ILE A 58 -2.09 -0.07 -0.45
CA ILE A 58 -2.91 -0.80 0.54
C ILE A 58 -3.67 -1.95 -0.12
N ALA A 59 -4.36 -1.69 -1.24
CA ALA A 59 -5.12 -2.72 -1.95
C ALA A 59 -4.23 -3.89 -2.42
N ARG A 60 -2.99 -3.61 -2.85
CA ARG A 60 -2.03 -4.65 -3.24
C ARG A 60 -1.59 -5.48 -2.04
N ILE A 61 -1.23 -4.85 -0.92
CA ILE A 61 -0.83 -5.57 0.30
C ILE A 61 -1.94 -6.51 0.77
N GLN A 62 -3.19 -6.04 0.79
CA GLN A 62 -4.35 -6.85 1.13
C GLN A 62 -4.54 -8.04 0.18
N THR A 63 -4.28 -7.84 -1.12
CA THR A 63 -4.34 -8.92 -2.11
C THR A 63 -3.31 -10.02 -1.80
N TYR A 64 -2.06 -9.65 -1.50
CA TYR A 64 -1.00 -10.62 -1.17
C TYR A 64 -1.28 -11.33 0.16
N LEU A 65 -1.73 -10.61 1.18
CA LEU A 65 -2.17 -11.23 2.44
C LEU A 65 -3.26 -12.28 2.20
N ARG A 66 -4.27 -11.93 1.39
CA ARG A 66 -5.33 -12.88 1.06
C ARG A 66 -4.81 -14.09 0.29
N GLN A 67 -3.86 -13.91 -0.61
CA GLN A 67 -3.22 -15.02 -1.32
C GLN A 67 -2.44 -15.95 -0.40
N LEU A 68 -1.76 -15.42 0.62
CA LEU A 68 -1.08 -16.22 1.64
C LEU A 68 -2.09 -17.00 2.49
N GLU A 69 -3.14 -16.34 2.99
CA GLU A 69 -4.21 -16.99 3.74
C GLU A 69 -4.84 -18.16 2.95
N LEU A 70 -5.12 -17.96 1.66
CA LEU A 70 -5.71 -19.00 0.80
C LEU A 70 -4.76 -20.17 0.55
N LYS A 71 -3.44 -19.96 0.60
CA LYS A 71 -2.44 -21.03 0.50
C LYS A 71 -2.32 -21.83 1.79
N GLU A 72 -2.42 -21.19 2.95
CA GLU A 72 -2.37 -21.85 4.25
C GLU A 72 -3.61 -22.73 4.51
N THR A 73 -4.76 -22.36 3.94
CA THR A 73 -6.02 -23.12 4.08
C THR A 73 -6.20 -24.28 3.09
N LYS A 74 -5.25 -24.51 2.19
CA LYS A 74 -5.26 -25.60 1.19
C LYS A 74 -4.31 -26.70 1.58
#